data_AF-A0AAX6G5W8-F1
#
_entry.id   AF-A0AAX6G5W8-F1
#
_cell.length_a   1.000
_cell.length_b   1.000
_cell.length_c   1.000
_cell.angle_alpha   90.00
_cell.angle_beta   90.00
_cell.angle_gamma   90.00
#
_symmetry.space_group_name_H-M   'P 1'
#
loop_
_entity.id
_entity.type
_entity.pdbx_description
1 polymer ?
#
loop_
_entity_poly.entity_id
_entity_poly.type
_entity_poly.pdbx_seq_one_letter_code
_entity_poly.pdbx_strand_id
1 'polypeptide(L)'
;MPEPKYVIATGACTITGGMFSTDSYSTIRGVDKLIPVDVYLPGCPPKPEAVIDAITKLRKKISREILEDRTVSQQENRCFTTNQKFYARRSMESSKKRNDFFTCFFFTVFLHKNNSIKIQFSNLQERNVCYA
;
A
#
# COMPACT_ATOMS: atom_id res chain seq x y z
N MET A 1 7.21 -4.09 4.98
CA MET A 1 6.86 -5.52 4.86
C MET A 1 8.06 -6.19 4.20
N PRO A 2 8.65 -7.23 4.82
CA PRO A 2 9.77 -7.95 4.20
C PRO A 2 9.29 -8.73 2.96
N GLU A 3 10.18 -8.89 2.00
CA GLU A 3 10.00 -9.73 0.81
C GLU A 3 10.20 -11.21 1.18
N PRO A 4 9.38 -12.17 0.72
CA PRO A 4 8.29 -12.13 -0.28
C PRO A 4 6.94 -11.63 0.27
N LYS A 5 6.18 -10.92 -0.59
CA LYS A 5 4.86 -10.38 -0.24
C LYS A 5 3.77 -11.01 -1.10
N TYR A 6 2.69 -11.44 -0.44
CA TYR A 6 1.53 -12.03 -1.09
C TYR A 6 0.27 -11.28 -0.71
N VAL A 7 -0.60 -11.03 -1.68
CA VAL A 7 -1.81 -10.23 -1.50
C VAL A 7 -3.04 -11.02 -1.96
N ILE A 8 -4.02 -11.13 -1.08
CA ILE A 8 -5.33 -11.74 -1.37
C ILE A 8 -6.38 -10.63 -1.41
N ALA A 9 -7.08 -10.47 -2.53
CA ALA A 9 -8.25 -9.60 -2.62
C ALA A 9 -9.49 -10.37 -2.14
N THR A 10 -10.10 -9.90 -1.05
CA THR A 10 -11.28 -10.54 -0.46
C THR A 10 -12.53 -9.68 -0.63
N GLY A 11 -13.57 -10.30 -1.16
CA GLY A 11 -14.88 -9.71 -1.37
C GLY A 11 -14.99 -8.77 -2.56
N ALA A 12 -16.23 -8.54 -3.02
CA ALA A 12 -16.53 -7.78 -4.23
C ALA A 12 -15.97 -6.33 -4.20
N CYS A 13 -15.93 -5.72 -3.01
CA CYS A 13 -15.40 -4.37 -2.83
C CYS A 13 -13.92 -4.24 -3.20
N THR A 14 -13.09 -5.23 -2.90
CA THR A 14 -11.66 -5.15 -3.19
C THR A 14 -11.33 -5.54 -4.64
N ILE A 15 -12.17 -6.38 -5.26
CA ILE A 15 -11.95 -6.85 -6.64
C ILE A 15 -12.40 -5.79 -7.65
N THR A 16 -13.65 -5.30 -7.53
CA THR A 16 -14.23 -4.38 -8.53
C THR A 16 -14.76 -3.08 -7.94
N GLY A 17 -14.71 -2.91 -6.61
CA GLY A 17 -15.42 -1.84 -5.91
C GLY A 17 -16.80 -2.25 -5.40
N GLY A 18 -17.31 -3.42 -5.81
CA GLY A 18 -18.53 -4.03 -5.27
C GLY A 18 -19.75 -3.12 -5.40
N MET A 19 -20.51 -2.97 -4.31
CA MET A 19 -21.68 -2.07 -4.23
C MET A 19 -21.31 -0.60 -4.47
N PHE A 20 -20.09 -0.21 -4.13
CA PHE A 20 -19.55 1.11 -4.42
C PHE A 20 -18.98 1.14 -5.85
N SER A 21 -19.68 0.49 -6.78
CA SER A 21 -19.47 0.39 -8.24
C SER A 21 -19.61 1.66 -9.05
N THR A 22 -20.61 2.43 -8.66
CA THR A 22 -21.29 3.38 -9.55
C THR A 22 -21.27 4.77 -8.93
N ASP A 23 -21.60 4.87 -7.65
CA ASP A 23 -22.02 6.16 -7.05
C ASP A 23 -21.01 6.79 -6.08
N SER A 24 -19.86 6.17 -5.85
CA SER A 24 -18.84 6.67 -4.93
C SER A 24 -17.67 7.34 -5.64
N TYR A 25 -17.36 8.57 -5.22
CA TYR A 25 -16.27 9.41 -5.75
C TYR A 25 -14.91 9.18 -5.06
N SER A 26 -14.92 8.63 -3.85
CA SER A 26 -13.74 8.48 -2.99
C SER A 26 -13.16 7.07 -2.99
N THR A 27 -13.81 6.10 -3.63
CA THR A 27 -13.39 4.70 -3.60
C THR A 27 -12.71 4.29 -4.89
N ILE A 28 -11.62 3.53 -4.78
CA ILE A 28 -10.93 2.97 -5.93
C ILE A 28 -11.66 1.70 -6.39
N ARG A 29 -11.91 1.62 -7.70
CA ARG A 29 -12.53 0.44 -8.34
C ARG A 29 -11.46 -0.64 -8.53
N GLY A 30 -11.32 -1.50 -7.53
CA GLY A 30 -10.39 -2.62 -7.50
C GLY A 30 -9.00 -2.26 -6.94
N VAL A 31 -8.47 -3.14 -6.09
CA VAL A 31 -7.14 -2.97 -5.46
C VAL A 31 -5.99 -3.22 -6.44
N ASP A 32 -6.26 -3.91 -7.55
CA ASP A 32 -5.30 -4.28 -8.59
C ASP A 32 -4.61 -3.06 -9.22
N LYS A 33 -5.23 -1.87 -9.12
CA LYS A 33 -4.67 -0.60 -9.59
C LYS A 33 -3.56 -0.07 -8.70
N LEU A 34 -3.51 -0.49 -7.43
CA LEU A 34 -2.54 -0.03 -6.45
C LEU A 34 -1.45 -1.08 -6.22
N ILE A 35 -1.85 -2.34 -6.04
CA ILE A 35 -0.98 -3.42 -5.60
C ILE A 35 -1.32 -4.67 -6.42
N PRO A 36 -0.31 -5.44 -6.89
CA PRO A 36 -0.57 -6.71 -7.57
C PRO A 36 -1.23 -7.71 -6.62
N VAL A 37 -2.29 -8.36 -7.08
CA VAL A 37 -3.04 -9.37 -6.32
C VAL A 37 -2.70 -10.77 -6.81
N ASP A 38 -2.47 -11.69 -5.87
CA ASP A 38 -2.13 -13.08 -6.16
C ASP A 38 -3.33 -14.00 -6.30
N VAL A 39 -4.33 -13.80 -5.44
CA VAL A 39 -5.52 -14.64 -5.34
C VAL A 39 -6.75 -13.76 -5.09
N TYR A 40 -7.81 -14.02 -5.85
CA TYR A 40 -9.10 -13.34 -5.71
C TYR A 40 -10.11 -14.26 -5.00
N LEU A 41 -10.78 -13.72 -3.99
CA LEU A 41 -11.84 -14.39 -3.26
C LEU A 41 -13.16 -13.60 -3.41
N PRO A 42 -14.09 -14.03 -4.28
CA PRO A 42 -15.38 -13.37 -4.43
C PRO A 42 -16.30 -13.60 -3.23
N GLY A 43 -17.14 -12.61 -2.91
CA GLY A 43 -18.13 -12.68 -1.83
C GLY A 43 -18.53 -11.30 -1.30
N CYS A 44 -19.65 -11.19 -0.58
CA CYS A 44 -20.07 -9.92 0.04
C CYS A 44 -21.00 -10.16 1.25
N PRO A 45 -20.48 -10.61 2.42
CA PRO A 45 -19.12 -11.06 2.69
C PRO A 45 -18.86 -12.52 2.22
N PRO A 46 -17.62 -12.93 1.97
CA PRO A 46 -17.32 -14.31 1.60
C PRO A 46 -17.60 -15.28 2.77
N LYS A 47 -18.04 -16.49 2.44
CA LYS A 47 -18.24 -17.55 3.43
C LYS A 47 -16.89 -17.98 4.04
N PRO A 48 -16.86 -18.38 5.33
CA PRO A 48 -15.61 -18.76 5.99
C PRO A 48 -14.90 -19.94 5.31
N GLU A 49 -15.65 -20.88 4.74
CA GLU A 49 -15.06 -22.00 3.98
C GLU A 49 -14.30 -21.53 2.74
N ALA A 50 -14.83 -20.49 2.08
CA ALA A 50 -14.20 -19.92 0.89
C ALA A 50 -12.90 -19.16 1.23
N VAL A 51 -12.80 -18.58 2.43
CA VAL A 51 -11.56 -17.98 2.94
C VAL A 51 -10.48 -19.05 3.14
N ILE A 52 -10.84 -20.20 3.73
CA ILE A 52 -9.92 -21.31 3.95
C ILE A 52 -9.43 -21.88 2.61
N ASP A 53 -10.32 -22.02 1.62
CA ASP A 53 -9.95 -22.44 0.26
C ASP A 53 -8.99 -21.44 -0.41
N ALA A 54 -9.23 -20.13 -0.28
CA ALA A 54 -8.34 -19.10 -0.81
C ALA A 54 -6.92 -19.18 -0.19
N ILE A 55 -6.82 -19.40 1.12
CA ILE A 55 -5.54 -19.60 1.81
C ILE A 55 -4.86 -20.87 1.29
N THR A 56 -5.62 -21.95 1.12
CA THR A 56 -5.09 -23.22 0.59
C THR A 56 -4.56 -23.07 -0.83
N LYS A 57 -5.27 -22.32 -1.68
CA LYS A 57 -4.84 -21.95 -3.05
C LYS A 57 -3.57 -21.11 -3.03
N LEU A 58 -3.48 -20.13 -2.14
CA LEU A 58 -2.27 -19.32 -1.99
C LEU A 58 -1.07 -20.19 -1.59
N ARG A 59 -1.22 -21.08 -0.60
CA ARG A 59 -0.16 -22.00 -0.19
C ARG A 59 0.33 -22.86 -1.36
N LYS A 60 -0.58 -23.38 -2.19
CA LYS A 60 -0.23 -24.13 -3.42
C LYS A 60 0.46 -23.27 -4.48
N LYS A 61 0.20 -21.96 -4.53
CA LYS A 61 0.88 -21.02 -5.43
C LYS A 61 2.32 -20.81 -4.96
N ILE A 62 2.51 -20.50 -3.68
CA ILE A 62 3.82 -20.32 -3.04
C ILE A 62 4.70 -21.57 -3.21
N SER A 63 4.15 -22.76 -2.98
CA SER A 63 4.91 -24.01 -3.15
C SER A 63 5.39 -24.25 -4.59
N ARG A 64 4.72 -23.69 -5.60
CA ARG A 64 5.14 -23.77 -7.00
C ARG A 64 6.19 -22.71 -7.35
N GLU A 65 6.01 -21.49 -6.87
CA GLU A 65 6.95 -20.38 -7.09
C GLU A 65 8.33 -20.66 -6.50
N ILE A 66 8.44 -21.29 -5.33
CA ILE A 66 9.74 -21.68 -4.73
C ILE A 66 10.57 -22.59 -5.66
N LEU A 67 9.93 -23.37 -6.54
CA LEU A 67 10.63 -24.19 -7.53
C LEU A 67 11.15 -23.37 -8.72
N GLU A 68 10.59 -22.19 -8.98
CA GLU A 68 10.82 -21.37 -10.19
C GLU A 68 11.64 -20.07 -9.90
N ASP A 69 11.61 -19.53 -8.68
CA ASP A 69 12.01 -18.14 -8.34
C ASP A 69 13.49 -17.91 -7.94
N ARG A 70 14.47 -18.22 -8.80
CA ARG A 70 15.84 -17.71 -8.59
C ARG A 70 16.12 -16.30 -9.11
N THR A 71 15.17 -15.59 -9.74
CA THR A 71 15.58 -14.44 -10.59
C THR A 71 14.80 -13.13 -10.56
N VAL A 72 13.59 -12.96 -9.98
CA VAL A 72 12.85 -11.71 -10.25
C VAL A 72 12.07 -11.14 -9.06
N SER A 73 12.65 -10.14 -8.39
CA SER A 73 11.87 -9.06 -7.74
C SER A 73 12.71 -7.85 -7.30
N GLN A 74 13.64 -7.36 -8.13
CA GLN A 74 14.22 -6.04 -7.88
C GLN A 74 13.27 -4.96 -8.44
N GLN A 75 12.50 -4.31 -7.57
CA GLN A 75 11.82 -3.06 -7.95
C GLN A 75 12.88 -2.03 -8.35
N GLU A 76 12.97 -1.73 -9.65
CA GLU A 76 13.87 -0.70 -10.16
C GLU A 76 13.43 0.69 -9.66
N ASN A 77 14.34 1.38 -8.99
CA ASN A 77 14.13 2.76 -8.55
C ASN A 77 14.28 3.73 -9.73
N ARG A 78 13.19 4.00 -10.45
CA ARG A 78 13.15 5.08 -11.45
C ARG A 78 12.88 6.42 -10.77
N CYS A 79 13.93 7.22 -10.60
CA CYS A 79 13.82 8.56 -10.03
C CYS A 79 13.67 9.60 -11.13
N PHE A 80 12.63 10.44 -11.05
CA PHE A 80 12.44 11.61 -11.89
C PHE A 80 12.54 12.87 -11.03
N THR A 81 13.41 13.81 -11.41
CA THR A 81 13.51 15.12 -10.75
C THR A 81 12.78 16.17 -11.56
N THR A 82 11.82 16.87 -10.96
CA THR A 82 11.15 18.02 -11.60
C THR A 82 11.19 19.23 -10.65
N ASN A 83 11.50 20.40 -11.19
CA ASN A 83 11.50 21.67 -10.46
C ASN A 83 10.15 22.38 -10.65
N GLN A 84 9.19 22.13 -9.75
CA GLN A 84 7.94 22.89 -9.69
C GLN A 84 7.94 23.85 -8.50
N LYS A 85 7.49 25.10 -8.71
CA LYS A 85 7.29 26.09 -7.65
C LYS A 85 6.00 25.79 -6.89
N PHE A 86 6.10 25.00 -5.83
CA PHE A 86 4.99 24.78 -4.90
C PHE A 86 5.04 25.80 -3.76
N TYR A 87 3.89 26.37 -3.38
CA TYR A 87 3.77 27.16 -2.16
C TYR A 87 3.58 26.21 -0.97
N ALA A 88 4.54 26.20 -0.04
CA ALA A 88 4.46 25.37 1.15
C ALA A 88 3.31 25.85 2.05
N ARG A 89 2.24 25.05 2.14
CA ARG A 89 1.12 25.28 3.07
C ARG A 89 1.37 24.51 4.37
N ARG A 90 1.01 25.09 5.52
CA ARG A 90 1.05 24.40 6.82
C ARG A 90 0.10 23.19 6.80
N SER A 91 0.51 22.09 7.41
CA SER A 91 -0.32 20.89 7.56
C SER A 91 -1.65 21.24 8.24
N MET A 92 -2.76 20.73 7.69
CA MET A 92 -4.13 20.96 8.14
C MET A 92 -4.60 19.94 9.20
N GLU A 93 -3.68 19.16 9.77
CA GLU A 93 -3.99 18.20 10.84
C GLU A 93 -4.07 18.91 12.20
N SER A 94 -5.06 19.78 12.39
CA SER A 94 -5.30 20.45 13.69
C SER A 94 -6.13 19.56 14.61
N SER A 95 -5.56 18.46 15.09
CA SER A 95 -6.09 17.72 16.23
C SER A 95 -5.50 18.25 17.53
N LYS A 96 -5.99 19.41 17.99
CA LYS A 96 -5.68 19.92 19.33
C LYS A 96 -6.46 19.10 20.37
N LYS A 97 -6.04 17.86 20.63
CA LYS A 97 -6.48 17.12 21.82
C LYS A 97 -5.69 17.66 23.02
N ARG A 98 -6.42 18.28 23.95
CA ARG A 98 -5.90 18.73 25.24
C ARG A 98 -5.24 17.55 25.96
N ASN A 99 -4.01 17.79 26.44
CA ASN A 99 -3.17 16.99 27.34
C ASN A 99 -2.03 16.25 26.64
N ASP A 100 -0.96 17.02 26.43
CA ASP A 100 0.39 16.60 26.07
C ASP A 100 1.00 15.72 27.18
N PHE A 101 1.33 14.47 26.87
CA PHE A 101 2.42 13.72 27.51
C PHE A 101 2.65 12.41 26.72
N PHE A 102 3.31 12.48 25.56
CA PHE A 102 4.37 11.56 25.12
C PHE A 102 4.68 11.71 23.61
N THR A 103 5.94 12.12 23.35
CA THR A 103 6.81 11.73 22.24
C THR A 103 6.53 12.18 20.80
N CYS A 104 7.43 13.05 20.34
CA CYS A 104 7.89 13.24 18.96
C CYS A 104 8.14 11.91 18.22
N PHE A 105 7.78 11.83 16.93
CA PHE A 105 8.65 11.20 15.93
C PHE A 105 8.60 11.95 14.59
N PHE A 106 9.60 12.82 14.42
CA PHE A 106 10.34 13.17 13.21
C PHE A 106 9.67 13.00 11.83
N PHE A 107 9.25 14.14 11.26
CA PHE A 107 9.32 14.37 9.81
C PHE A 107 10.24 15.58 9.57
N THR A 108 11.55 15.36 9.55
CA THR A 108 12.49 16.40 9.12
C THR A 108 12.49 16.46 7.60
N VAL A 109 11.82 17.45 7.04
CA VAL A 109 11.99 17.83 5.63
C VAL A 109 13.36 18.50 5.49
N PHE A 110 14.30 17.84 4.80
CA PHE A 110 15.57 18.48 4.43
C PHE A 110 15.32 19.43 3.24
N LEU A 111 15.02 20.70 3.54
CA LEU A 111 15.03 21.76 2.55
C LEU A 111 16.50 22.15 2.27
N HIS A 112 17.07 21.64 1.18
CA HIS A 112 18.34 22.16 0.67
C HIS A 112 18.09 23.54 0.02
N LYS A 113 18.97 24.49 0.30
CA LYS A 113 18.88 25.95 0.04
C LYS A 113 18.79 26.40 -1.43
N ASN A 114 18.50 25.50 -2.39
CA ASN A 114 18.47 25.78 -3.84
C ASN A 114 17.16 25.34 -4.53
N ASN A 115 16.01 25.60 -3.90
CA ASN A 115 14.67 25.55 -4.55
C ASN A 115 14.38 24.30 -5.43
N SER A 116 15.03 23.18 -5.12
CA SER A 116 14.95 21.92 -5.87
C SER A 116 14.40 20.88 -4.91
N ILE A 117 13.10 20.61 -5.01
CA ILE A 117 12.43 19.58 -4.23
C ILE A 117 12.75 18.24 -4.90
N LYS A 118 13.65 17.46 -4.29
CA LYS A 118 13.86 16.07 -4.71
C LYS A 118 12.73 15.22 -4.12
N ILE A 119 11.78 14.81 -4.95
CA ILE A 119 10.79 13.80 -4.58
C ILE A 119 11.36 12.45 -4.98
N GLN A 120 11.95 11.76 -4.01
CA GLN A 120 12.42 10.39 -4.20
C GLN A 120 11.24 9.44 -3.91
N PHE A 121 10.63 8.89 -4.96
CA PHE A 121 9.75 7.74 -4.80
C PHE A 121 10.61 6.48 -4.71
N SER A 122 11.20 6.26 -3.54
CA SER A 122 11.64 4.92 -3.15
C SER A 122 10.37 4.10 -2.89
N ASN A 123 10.20 2.97 -3.57
CA ASN A 123 9.22 1.99 -3.13
C ASN A 123 9.42 1.73 -1.64
N LEU A 124 8.32 1.79 -0.89
CA LEU A 124 8.26 1.76 0.56
C LEU A 124 8.60 0.36 1.10
N GLN A 125 9.85 -0.08 0.89
CA GLN A 125 10.41 -1.23 1.58
C GLN A 125 11.24 -0.69 2.75
N GLU A 126 10.98 -1.26 3.92
CA GLU A 126 11.47 -0.88 5.25
C GLU A 126 10.72 0.28 5.93
N ARG A 127 9.65 -0.06 6.65
CA ARG A 127 9.68 0.06 8.11
C ARG A 127 8.93 -1.09 8.77
N ASN A 128 9.61 -1.65 9.75
CA ASN A 128 9.08 -2.54 10.75
C ASN A 128 7.86 -1.91 11.44
N VAL A 129 6.81 -2.71 11.56
CA VAL A 129 5.91 -2.82 12.72
C VAL A 129 5.62 -1.52 13.49
N CYS A 130 4.47 -0.91 13.19
CA CYS A 130 3.59 -0.36 14.22
C CYS A 130 2.17 -0.83 13.87
N TYR A 131 1.80 -2.02 14.33
CA TYR A 131 0.40 -2.41 14.48
C TYR A 131 0.04 -2.22 15.95
N ALA A 132 -1.03 -1.46 16.18
CA ALA A 132 -1.83 -1.25 17.40
C ALA A 132 -1.13 -1.34 18.76
#